data_AF-A0AAU3PK27-F1
#
_entry.id   AF-A0AAU3PK27-F1
#
_cell.length_a   1.000
_cell.length_b   1.000
_cell.length_c   1.000
_cell.angle_alpha   90.00
_cell.angle_beta   90.00
_cell.angle_gamma   90.00
#
_symmetry.space_group_name_H-M   'P 1'
#
loop_
_entity.id
_entity.type
_entity.pdbx_description
1 polymer ?
#
loop_
_entity_poly.entity_id
_entity_poly.type
_entity_poly.pdbx_seq_one_letter_code
_entity_poly.pdbx_strand_id
1 'polypeptide(L)'
;MNEATGFICSRCSFDWEVWETPAFDAPNYATAYNGALDPADEELALVLLTERVKFRALQAISGRGPAVESSEHRLVLLRKAAWLDRAAREREVGWYLGRYRDDDVNEASTKAVRAAFEFLKFDVDHGSVYTEGPIGAGSPEWDIAGGTRAYTRQEFLAWLVACDAELGT
;
A
#
# COMPACT_ATOMS: atom_id res chain seq x y z
N MET A 1 -21.01 -17.66 18.68
CA MET A 1 -21.11 -16.43 17.87
C MET A 1 -20.87 -15.28 18.83
N ASN A 2 -19.66 -14.75 18.87
CA ASN A 2 -19.39 -13.55 19.66
C ASN A 2 -19.92 -12.36 18.85
N GLU A 3 -20.85 -11.60 19.42
CA GLU A 3 -21.25 -10.29 18.90
C GLU A 3 -19.99 -9.41 18.86
N ALA A 4 -19.51 -9.11 17.66
CA ALA A 4 -18.48 -8.09 17.49
C ALA A 4 -19.08 -6.77 18.00
N THR A 5 -18.45 -6.19 18.99
CA THR A 5 -18.85 -4.92 19.58
C THR A 5 -18.09 -3.81 18.86
N GLY A 6 -18.79 -2.71 18.53
CA GLY A 6 -18.17 -1.52 17.95
C GLY A 6 -17.00 -0.99 18.79
N PHE A 7 -16.14 -0.20 18.18
CA PHE A 7 -15.04 0.45 18.89
C PHE A 7 -15.54 1.77 19.46
N ILE A 8 -15.29 2.06 20.75
CA ILE A 8 -15.65 3.36 21.36
C ILE A 8 -14.36 4.09 21.75
N CYS A 9 -14.23 5.34 21.31
CA CYS A 9 -13.10 6.19 21.69
C CYS A 9 -13.19 6.51 23.19
N SER A 10 -12.22 6.05 23.98
CA SER A 10 -12.15 6.37 25.41
C SER A 10 -11.94 7.86 25.71
N ARG A 11 -11.56 8.66 24.70
CA ARG A 11 -11.27 10.10 24.85
C ARG A 11 -12.41 11.02 24.43
N CYS A 12 -13.15 10.69 23.37
CA CYS A 12 -14.20 11.56 22.83
C CYS A 12 -15.58 10.89 22.74
N SER A 13 -15.70 9.63 23.17
CA SER A 13 -16.95 8.86 23.15
C SER A 13 -17.56 8.67 21.77
N PHE A 14 -16.81 8.92 20.70
CA PHE A 14 -17.20 8.55 19.35
C PHE A 14 -17.27 7.02 19.25
N ASP A 15 -18.37 6.51 18.69
CA ASP A 15 -18.63 5.08 18.51
C ASP A 15 -18.46 4.75 17.03
N TRP A 16 -17.64 3.75 16.75
CA TRP A 16 -17.45 3.18 15.43
C TRP A 16 -18.20 1.87 15.36
N GLU A 17 -19.14 1.76 14.42
CA GLU A 17 -19.85 0.53 14.15
C GLU A 17 -18.88 -0.53 13.59
N VAL A 18 -19.16 -1.82 13.82
CA VAL A 18 -18.24 -2.93 13.47
C VAL A 18 -17.84 -2.93 11.99
N TRP A 19 -18.76 -2.52 11.12
CA TRP A 19 -18.51 -2.40 9.67
C TRP A 19 -17.68 -1.18 9.30
N GLU A 20 -17.54 -0.20 10.20
CA GLU A 20 -16.68 0.98 10.02
C GLU A 20 -15.21 0.67 10.31
N THR A 21 -14.92 -0.49 10.93
CA THR A 21 -13.56 -1.00 11.12
C THR A 21 -13.42 -2.39 10.49
N PRO A 22 -13.31 -2.48 9.14
CA PRO A 22 -13.04 -3.77 8.53
C PRO A 22 -11.72 -4.33 9.08
N ALA A 23 -11.83 -5.42 9.84
CA ALA A 23 -10.71 -6.13 10.41
C ALA A 23 -10.16 -7.08 9.34
N PHE A 24 -9.04 -6.69 8.77
CA PHE A 24 -8.24 -7.54 7.88
C PHE A 24 -7.18 -8.23 8.70
N ASP A 25 -6.77 -9.44 8.32
CA ASP A 25 -5.55 -10.07 8.80
C ASP A 25 -4.32 -9.43 8.10
N ALA A 26 -4.19 -8.12 8.27
CA ALA A 26 -3.13 -7.31 7.70
C ALA A 26 -2.61 -6.32 8.74
N PRO A 27 -1.33 -5.92 8.67
CA PRO A 27 -0.77 -4.96 9.61
C PRO A 27 -1.51 -3.62 9.53
N ASN A 28 -1.65 -2.97 10.69
CA ASN A 28 -2.13 -1.60 10.76
C ASN A 28 -1.08 -0.62 10.16
N TYR A 29 -1.47 0.64 9.93
CA TYR A 29 -0.58 1.65 9.33
C TYR A 29 0.74 1.83 10.10
N ALA A 30 0.70 1.86 11.43
CA ALA A 30 1.90 2.08 12.23
C ALA A 30 2.88 0.92 12.10
N THR A 31 2.38 -0.31 12.17
CA THR A 31 3.19 -1.52 11.99
C THR A 31 3.73 -1.63 10.56
N ALA A 32 2.88 -1.44 9.55
CA ALA A 32 3.25 -1.63 8.15
C ALA A 32 4.32 -0.64 7.66
N TYR A 33 4.30 0.59 8.18
CA TYR A 33 5.11 1.70 7.68
C TYR A 33 6.19 2.20 8.65
N ASN A 34 6.49 1.43 9.71
CA ASN A 34 7.44 1.83 10.75
C ASN A 34 8.87 2.10 10.22
N GLY A 35 9.24 1.54 9.07
CA GLY A 35 10.53 1.78 8.39
C GLY A 35 10.43 2.54 7.07
N ALA A 36 9.25 3.07 6.73
CA ALA A 36 9.07 3.79 5.47
C ALA A 36 9.79 5.14 5.49
N LEU A 37 10.29 5.58 4.34
CA LEU A 37 10.86 6.93 4.19
C LEU A 37 9.83 8.01 4.54
N ASP A 38 10.32 9.21 4.88
CA ASP A 38 9.46 10.40 4.95
C ASP A 38 8.69 10.57 3.63
N PRO A 39 7.42 11.03 3.63
CA PRO A 39 6.62 11.13 2.41
C PRO A 39 7.28 11.93 1.28
N ALA A 40 8.04 12.99 1.58
CA ALA A 40 8.73 13.79 0.56
C ALA A 40 9.93 13.04 -0.04
N ASP A 41 10.70 12.35 0.81
CA ASP A 41 11.82 11.52 0.36
C ASP A 41 11.33 10.29 -0.44
N GLU A 42 10.21 9.69 -0.03
CA GLU A 42 9.57 8.59 -0.74
C GLU A 42 9.09 9.04 -2.13
N GLU A 43 8.49 10.22 -2.25
CA GLU A 43 8.05 10.77 -3.54
C GLU A 43 9.24 10.94 -4.50
N LEU A 44 10.34 11.56 -4.03
CA LEU A 44 11.55 11.70 -4.83
C LEU A 44 12.16 10.35 -5.22
N ALA A 45 12.26 9.42 -4.26
CA ALA A 45 12.78 8.08 -4.51
C ALA A 45 11.92 7.31 -5.53
N LEU A 46 10.61 7.46 -5.47
CA LEU A 46 9.67 6.83 -6.40
C LEU A 46 9.78 7.42 -7.81
N VAL A 47 9.95 8.74 -7.95
CA VAL A 47 10.22 9.39 -9.24
C VAL A 47 11.51 8.84 -9.85
N LEU A 48 12.60 8.80 -9.09
CA LEU A 48 13.89 8.31 -9.56
C LEU A 48 13.84 6.82 -9.95
N LEU A 49 13.16 5.99 -9.15
CA LEU A 49 12.96 4.58 -9.45
C LEU A 49 12.16 4.40 -10.74
N THR A 50 11.04 5.12 -10.86
CA THR A 50 10.15 5.06 -12.03
C THR A 50 10.87 5.47 -13.30
N GLU A 51 11.61 6.59 -13.29
CA GLU A 51 12.35 7.06 -14.46
C GLU A 51 13.48 6.10 -14.85
N ARG A 52 14.15 5.48 -13.87
CA ARG A 52 15.16 4.44 -14.13
C ARG A 52 14.55 3.21 -14.81
N VAL A 53 13.41 2.73 -14.33
CA VAL A 53 12.70 1.58 -14.91
C VAL A 53 12.22 1.91 -16.33
N LYS A 54 11.59 3.08 -16.53
CA LYS A 54 11.16 3.54 -17.87
C LYS A 54 12.32 3.66 -18.84
N PHE A 55 13.43 4.26 -18.43
CA PHE A 55 14.61 4.41 -19.27
C PHE A 55 15.13 3.04 -19.74
N ARG A 56 15.25 2.07 -18.81
CA ARG A 56 15.68 0.71 -19.18
C ARG A 56 14.68 0.00 -20.08
N ALA A 57 13.37 0.15 -19.83
CA ALA A 57 12.33 -0.40 -20.70
C ALA A 57 12.44 0.16 -22.13
N LEU A 58 12.69 1.46 -22.29
CA LEU A 58 12.91 2.09 -23.60
C LEU A 58 14.18 1.56 -24.28
N GLN A 59 15.28 1.39 -23.54
CA GLN A 59 16.50 0.79 -24.08
C GLN A 59 16.23 -0.65 -24.56
N ALA A 60 15.50 -1.45 -23.78
CA ALA A 60 15.13 -2.82 -24.15
C ALA A 60 14.30 -2.87 -25.44
N ILE A 61 13.26 -2.03 -25.55
CA ILE A 61 12.42 -1.93 -26.76
C ILE A 61 13.24 -1.54 -27.99
N SER A 62 14.26 -0.70 -27.82
CA SER A 62 15.16 -0.29 -28.90
C SER A 62 16.32 -1.27 -29.20
N GLY A 63 16.38 -2.42 -28.51
CA GLY A 63 17.43 -3.43 -28.66
C GLY A 63 18.79 -3.02 -28.09
N ARG A 64 18.83 -2.02 -27.21
CA ARG A 64 20.05 -1.41 -26.65
C ARG A 64 20.31 -1.79 -25.19
N GLY A 65 19.49 -2.67 -24.61
CA GLY A 65 19.63 -3.12 -23.24
C GLY A 65 18.84 -4.40 -22.96
N PRO A 66 19.07 -5.04 -21.80
CA PRO A 66 18.31 -6.20 -21.38
C PRO A 66 16.85 -5.82 -21.08
N ALA A 67 15.97 -6.83 -21.08
CA ALA A 67 14.60 -6.66 -20.62
C ALA A 67 14.55 -6.22 -19.15
N VAL A 68 13.52 -5.47 -18.80
CA VAL A 68 13.22 -5.10 -17.41
C VAL A 68 12.49 -6.26 -16.75
N GLU A 69 12.98 -6.71 -15.60
CA GLU A 69 12.35 -7.78 -14.83
C GLU A 69 11.02 -7.31 -14.24
N SER A 70 10.02 -8.20 -14.23
CA SER A 70 8.69 -7.91 -13.67
C SER A 70 8.76 -7.50 -12.18
N SER A 71 9.72 -8.03 -11.42
CA SER A 71 9.93 -7.67 -10.01
C SER A 71 10.27 -6.19 -9.82
N GLU A 72 10.97 -5.56 -10.77
CA GLU A 72 11.28 -4.12 -10.69
C GLU A 72 10.03 -3.26 -10.93
N HIS A 73 9.18 -3.68 -11.87
CA HIS A 73 7.89 -3.02 -12.09
C HIS A 73 6.97 -3.20 -10.88
N ARG A 74 6.96 -4.40 -10.28
CA ARG A 74 6.24 -4.67 -9.04
C ARG A 74 6.67 -3.71 -7.93
N LEU A 75 7.98 -3.52 -7.73
CA LEU A 75 8.49 -2.63 -6.69
C LEU A 75 8.00 -1.19 -6.87
N VAL A 76 7.93 -0.69 -8.11
CA VAL A 76 7.35 0.63 -8.40
C VAL A 76 5.88 0.69 -7.97
N LEU A 77 5.09 -0.34 -8.31
CA LEU A 77 3.66 -0.39 -7.97
C LEU A 77 3.44 -0.48 -6.45
N LEU A 78 4.20 -1.34 -5.76
CA LEU A 78 4.14 -1.51 -4.31
C LEU A 78 4.44 -0.19 -3.60
N ARG A 79 5.58 0.45 -3.94
CA ARG A 79 5.99 1.71 -3.31
C ARG A 79 5.01 2.85 -3.59
N LYS A 80 4.51 2.96 -4.84
CA LYS A 80 3.46 3.93 -5.20
C LYS A 80 2.18 3.71 -4.39
N ALA A 81 1.72 2.46 -4.29
CA ALA A 81 0.51 2.12 -3.54
C ALA A 81 0.68 2.43 -2.05
N ALA A 82 1.81 2.07 -1.44
CA ALA A 82 2.12 2.35 -0.05
C ALA A 82 2.23 3.85 0.25
N TRP A 83 2.88 4.62 -0.63
CA TRP A 83 2.98 6.07 -0.49
C TRP A 83 1.59 6.74 -0.53
N LEU A 84 0.74 6.35 -1.48
CA LEU A 84 -0.63 6.88 -1.58
C LEU A 84 -1.51 6.41 -0.41
N ASP A 85 -1.34 5.19 0.09
CA ASP A 85 -2.05 4.69 1.28
C ASP A 85 -1.75 5.54 2.52
N ARG A 86 -0.46 5.86 2.72
CA ARG A 86 0.00 6.75 3.79
C ARG A 86 -0.53 8.17 3.62
N ALA A 87 -0.47 8.73 2.41
CA ALA A 87 -1.00 10.06 2.13
C ALA A 87 -2.52 10.14 2.38
N ALA A 88 -3.28 9.12 1.96
CA ALA A 88 -4.72 9.05 2.23
C ALA A 88 -5.01 8.98 3.73
N ARG A 89 -4.23 8.20 4.49
CA ARG A 89 -4.35 8.14 5.95
C ARG A 89 -4.04 9.48 6.62
N GLU A 90 -3.03 10.20 6.16
CA GLU A 90 -2.71 11.53 6.67
C GLU A 90 -3.87 12.51 6.45
N ARG A 91 -4.51 12.47 5.27
CA ARG A 91 -5.68 13.31 4.98
C ARG A 91 -6.89 12.96 5.81
N GLU A 92 -7.17 11.67 6.00
CA GLU A 92 -8.21 11.19 6.90
C GLU A 92 -7.98 11.67 8.35
N VAL A 93 -6.77 11.51 8.89
CA VAL A 93 -6.43 12.01 10.24
C VAL A 93 -6.54 13.54 10.30
N GLY A 94 -6.07 14.25 9.28
CA GLY A 94 -6.15 15.71 9.22
C GLY A 94 -7.59 16.21 9.12
N TRP A 95 -8.50 15.46 8.50
CA TRP A 95 -9.92 15.77 8.44
C TRP A 95 -10.57 15.73 9.82
N TYR A 96 -10.29 14.70 10.64
CA TYR A 96 -10.72 14.67 12.04
C TYR A 96 -10.20 15.85 12.87
N LEU A 97 -9.08 16.45 12.45
CA LEU A 97 -8.48 17.64 13.06
C LEU A 97 -8.93 18.96 12.42
N GLY A 98 -9.90 18.94 11.49
CA GLY A 98 -10.43 20.12 10.79
C GLY A 98 -9.47 20.76 9.79
N ARG A 99 -8.45 20.03 9.31
CA ARG A 99 -7.42 20.54 8.37
C ARG A 99 -7.76 20.30 6.90
N TYR A 100 -8.63 19.34 6.62
CA TYR A 100 -9.02 18.93 5.28
C TYR A 100 -10.53 18.85 5.16
N ARG A 101 -11.04 19.00 3.93
CA ARG A 101 -12.46 18.83 3.60
C ARG A 101 -12.75 17.40 3.17
N ASP A 102 -14.03 17.03 3.18
CA ASP A 102 -14.50 15.71 2.72
C ASP A 102 -13.98 15.40 1.30
N ASP A 103 -14.00 16.38 0.39
CA ASP A 103 -13.51 16.22 -0.98
C ASP A 103 -12.02 15.86 -1.03
N ASP A 104 -11.19 16.48 -0.18
CA ASP A 104 -9.75 16.20 -0.12
C ASP A 104 -9.49 14.75 0.34
N VAL A 105 -10.27 14.28 1.33
CA VAL A 105 -10.20 12.91 1.85
C VAL A 105 -10.66 11.91 0.81
N ASN A 106 -11.78 12.19 0.15
CA ASN A 106 -12.34 11.33 -0.89
C ASN A 106 -11.41 11.19 -2.10
N GLU A 107 -10.77 12.29 -2.52
CA GLU A 107 -9.80 12.27 -3.60
C GLU A 107 -8.57 11.42 -3.22
N ALA A 108 -8.00 11.65 -2.04
CA ALA A 108 -6.83 10.93 -1.56
C ALA A 108 -7.12 9.42 -1.39
N SER A 109 -8.26 9.08 -0.79
CA SER A 109 -8.72 7.70 -0.64
C SER A 109 -8.93 7.01 -1.99
N THR A 110 -9.54 7.71 -2.96
CA THR A 110 -9.72 7.18 -4.32
C THR A 110 -8.39 6.88 -5.00
N LYS A 111 -7.39 7.77 -4.87
CA LYS A 111 -6.05 7.54 -5.44
C LYS A 111 -5.37 6.33 -4.79
N ALA A 112 -5.44 6.21 -3.47
CA ALA A 112 -4.88 5.08 -2.73
C ALA A 112 -5.53 3.75 -3.13
N VAL A 113 -6.87 3.68 -3.19
CA VAL A 113 -7.58 2.46 -3.60
C VAL A 113 -7.23 2.06 -5.03
N ARG A 114 -7.15 3.01 -5.96
CA ARG A 114 -6.77 2.73 -7.36
C ARG A 114 -5.36 2.17 -7.45
N ALA A 115 -4.38 2.80 -6.79
CA ALA A 115 -3.00 2.32 -6.82
C ALA A 115 -2.85 0.95 -6.14
N ALA A 116 -3.54 0.72 -5.02
CA ALA A 116 -3.57 -0.57 -4.35
C ALA A 116 -4.21 -1.67 -5.23
N PHE A 117 -5.28 -1.34 -5.95
CA PHE A 117 -5.90 -2.25 -6.91
C PHE A 117 -4.99 -2.55 -8.11
N GLU A 118 -4.32 -1.54 -8.67
CA GLU A 118 -3.32 -1.73 -9.74
C GLU A 118 -2.21 -2.71 -9.30
N PHE A 119 -1.71 -2.54 -8.08
CA PHE A 119 -0.70 -3.41 -7.49
C PHE A 119 -1.22 -4.84 -7.24
N LEU A 120 -2.37 -5.00 -6.58
CA LEU A 120 -2.98 -6.31 -6.34
C LEU A 120 -3.22 -7.05 -7.66
N LYS A 121 -3.76 -6.35 -8.67
CA LYS A 121 -4.00 -6.91 -10.00
C LYS A 121 -2.70 -7.39 -10.64
N PHE A 122 -1.62 -6.63 -10.54
CA PHE A 122 -0.32 -7.05 -11.05
C PHE A 122 0.10 -8.39 -10.44
N ASP A 123 0.00 -8.55 -9.12
CA ASP A 123 0.40 -9.80 -8.45
C ASP A 123 -0.53 -10.97 -8.78
N VAL A 124 -1.83 -10.73 -8.94
CA VAL A 124 -2.78 -11.75 -9.44
C VAL A 124 -2.41 -12.17 -10.87
N ASP A 125 -2.18 -11.22 -11.78
CA ASP A 125 -1.87 -11.49 -13.19
C ASP A 125 -0.51 -12.23 -13.35
N HIS A 126 0.40 -12.08 -12.39
CA HIS A 126 1.68 -12.80 -12.32
C HIS A 126 1.63 -14.06 -11.44
N GLY A 127 0.45 -14.56 -11.10
CA GLY A 127 0.28 -15.82 -10.36
C GLY A 127 0.84 -15.80 -8.95
N SER A 128 0.94 -14.62 -8.33
CA SER A 128 1.53 -14.39 -7.01
C SER A 128 3.00 -14.82 -6.87
N VAL A 129 3.73 -14.96 -7.97
CA VAL A 129 5.15 -15.42 -7.94
C VAL A 129 6.06 -14.48 -7.14
N TYR A 130 5.68 -13.21 -7.04
CA TYR A 130 6.47 -12.17 -6.39
C TYR A 130 5.92 -11.74 -5.02
N THR A 131 4.85 -12.39 -4.52
CA THR A 131 4.26 -12.00 -3.23
C THR A 131 5.15 -12.42 -2.08
N GLU A 132 5.28 -11.56 -1.09
CA GLU A 132 6.17 -11.76 0.06
C GLU A 132 5.39 -11.93 1.37
N GLY A 133 4.15 -11.44 1.43
CA GLY A 133 3.32 -11.55 2.61
C GLY A 133 2.64 -12.91 2.78
N PRO A 134 2.11 -13.19 3.99
CA PRO A 134 1.54 -14.50 4.35
C PRO A 134 0.25 -14.85 3.59
N ILE A 135 -0.54 -13.86 3.17
CA ILE A 135 -1.80 -14.08 2.46
C ILE A 135 -1.62 -13.67 0.99
N GLY A 136 -1.79 -14.62 0.08
CA GLY A 136 -1.56 -14.41 -1.35
C GLY A 136 -2.53 -13.40 -1.99
N ALA A 137 -2.11 -12.83 -3.13
CA ALA A 137 -2.88 -11.82 -3.87
C ALA A 137 -4.27 -12.30 -4.34
N GLY A 138 -4.44 -13.61 -4.56
CA GLY A 138 -5.72 -14.21 -4.95
C GLY A 138 -6.70 -14.46 -3.80
N SER A 139 -6.38 -14.06 -2.57
CA SER A 139 -7.24 -14.32 -1.42
C SER A 139 -8.57 -13.56 -1.52
N PRO A 140 -9.72 -14.20 -1.24
CA PRO A 140 -11.03 -13.53 -1.24
C PRO A 140 -11.14 -12.46 -0.13
N GLU A 141 -10.25 -12.47 0.86
CA GLU A 141 -10.20 -11.46 1.92
C GLU A 141 -9.90 -10.05 1.37
N TRP A 142 -9.27 -9.95 0.20
CA TRP A 142 -9.00 -8.68 -0.46
C TRP A 142 -10.20 -8.11 -1.23
N ASP A 143 -11.25 -8.91 -1.45
CA ASP A 143 -12.46 -8.56 -2.21
C ASP A 143 -13.55 -7.87 -1.37
N ILE A 144 -13.14 -7.14 -0.33
CA ILE A 144 -14.02 -6.32 0.52
C ILE A 144 -13.51 -4.88 0.61
N ALA A 145 -14.37 -3.98 1.07
CA ALA A 145 -14.05 -2.55 1.18
C ALA A 145 -12.81 -2.31 2.06
N GLY A 146 -11.70 -1.87 1.45
CA GLY A 146 -10.42 -1.63 2.13
C GLY A 146 -9.39 -2.77 1.98
N GLY A 147 -9.78 -3.92 1.42
CA GLY A 147 -8.94 -5.11 1.30
C GLY A 147 -7.70 -4.91 0.44
N THR A 148 -7.83 -4.21 -0.68
CA THR A 148 -6.68 -3.86 -1.54
C THR A 148 -5.61 -3.05 -0.79
N ARG A 149 -6.03 -2.11 0.07
CA ARG A 149 -5.10 -1.29 0.88
C ARG A 149 -4.48 -2.11 2.00
N ALA A 150 -5.25 -3.03 2.61
CA ALA A 150 -4.74 -3.98 3.59
C ALA A 150 -3.66 -4.90 2.99
N TYR A 151 -3.90 -5.42 1.79
CA TYR A 151 -2.92 -6.18 1.02
C TYR A 151 -1.62 -5.39 0.78
N THR A 152 -1.72 -4.13 0.34
CA THR A 152 -0.54 -3.24 0.18
C THR A 152 0.27 -3.12 1.47
N ARG A 153 -0.39 -2.97 2.63
CA ARG A 153 0.31 -2.88 3.93
C ARG A 153 1.05 -4.17 4.27
N GLN A 154 0.44 -5.32 4.00
CA GLN A 154 1.09 -6.63 4.20
C GLN A 154 2.36 -6.75 3.36
N GLU A 155 2.25 -6.55 2.05
CA GLU A 155 3.36 -6.71 1.12
C GLU A 155 4.48 -5.69 1.37
N PHE A 156 4.12 -4.46 1.75
CA PHE A 156 5.11 -3.44 2.06
C PHE A 156 5.91 -3.78 3.33
N LEU A 157 5.25 -4.30 4.36
CA LEU A 157 5.94 -4.76 5.57
C LEU A 157 6.87 -5.93 5.27
N ALA A 158 6.40 -6.91 4.49
CA ALA A 158 7.21 -8.06 4.10
C ALA A 158 8.47 -7.62 3.32
N TRP A 159 8.30 -6.68 2.39
CA TRP A 159 9.39 -6.07 1.62
C TRP A 159 10.42 -5.36 2.49
N LEU A 160 9.97 -4.54 3.46
CA LEU A 160 10.89 -3.90 4.41
C LEU A 160 11.71 -4.93 5.19
N VAL A 161 11.06 -5.99 5.68
CA VAL A 161 11.73 -7.07 6.42
C VAL A 161 12.75 -7.80 5.54
N ALA A 162 12.42 -8.04 4.26
CA ALA A 162 13.34 -8.65 3.32
C ALA A 162 14.58 -7.76 3.06
N CYS A 163 14.39 -6.45 2.85
CA CYS A 163 15.49 -5.51 2.67
C CYS A 163 16.39 -5.43 3.92
N ASP A 164 15.82 -5.40 5.12
CA ASP A 164 16.61 -5.38 6.36
C ASP A 164 17.45 -6.67 6.52
N ALA A 165 16.90 -7.82 6.12
CA ALA A 165 17.62 -9.09 6.14
C ALA A 165 18.82 -9.11 5.16
N GLU A 166 18.70 -8.46 4.00
CA GLU A 166 19.78 -8.35 3.01
C GLU A 166 20.91 -7.40 3.45
N LEU A 167 20.61 -6.39 4.28
CA LEU A 167 21.58 -5.43 4.80
C LEU A 167 22.27 -5.89 6.10
N GLY A 168 21.74 -6.94 6.74
CA GLY A 168 22.22 -7.49 8.01
C GLY A 168 23.28 -8.59 7.90
N THR A 169 23.79 -8.90 6.71
CA THR A 169 24.89 -9.86 6.45
C THR A 169 26.19 -9.17 6.07
#